data_AF-R7HWW1-F1
#
_entry.id   AF-R7HWW1-F1
#
_cell.length_a   1.000
_cell.length_b   1.000
_cell.length_c   1.000
_cell.angle_alpha   90.00
_cell.angle_beta   90.00
_cell.angle_gamma   90.00
#
_symmetry.space_group_name_H-M   'P 1'
#
loop_
_entity.id
_entity.type
_entity.pdbx_description
1 polymer ?
#
loop_
_entity_poly.entity_id
_entity_poly.type
_entity_poly.pdbx_seq_one_letter_code
_entity_poly.pdbx_strand_id
1 'polypeptide(L)'
;MYNYISIQPYKIQQNQYIPCQLPQGNRNYTIVDKNKVDHFVSQKEAALPYLTDILIHSNNETQIVETLHIVNSMLDNGVKGIEKMYPVLSRFNNTTSPNIQTYLAGIYRKTQVPDAFGPLIKMLIQNSIRPQTSNFDPNEEIGGAILSYISDRFKNQPQK
;
A
#
# COMPACT_ATOMS: atom_id res chain seq x y z
N MET A 1 -28.03 2.52 -9.20
CA MET A 1 -27.54 1.27 -9.84
C MET A 1 -26.11 1.52 -10.28
N TYR A 2 -25.13 0.94 -9.59
CA TYR A 2 -23.74 1.00 -10.05
C TYR A 2 -23.56 -0.03 -11.16
N ASN A 3 -23.13 0.44 -12.33
CA ASN A 3 -22.77 -0.42 -13.46
C ASN A 3 -21.48 -1.15 -13.06
N TYR A 4 -21.60 -2.44 -12.72
CA TYR A 4 -20.45 -3.31 -12.54
C TYR A 4 -19.84 -3.56 -13.91
N ILE A 5 -18.88 -2.72 -14.31
CA ILE A 5 -17.97 -3.06 -15.40
C ILE A 5 -17.31 -4.36 -14.94
N SER A 6 -17.60 -5.47 -15.63
CA SER A 6 -16.95 -6.76 -15.39
C SER A 6 -15.50 -6.64 -15.81
N ILE A 7 -14.65 -6.19 -14.89
CA ILE A 7 -13.20 -6.17 -15.08
C ILE A 7 -12.77 -7.63 -15.14
N GLN A 8 -12.23 -8.05 -16.29
CA GLN A 8 -11.81 -9.43 -16.49
C GLN A 8 -10.72 -9.77 -15.45
N PRO A 9 -10.83 -10.92 -14.75
CA PRO A 9 -9.78 -11.34 -13.83
C PRO A 9 -8.46 -11.43 -14.61
N TYR A 10 -7.37 -11.00 -13.98
CA TYR A 10 -6.02 -11.15 -14.54
C TYR A 10 -5.78 -12.64 -14.87
N LYS A 11 -5.89 -13.01 -16.14
CA LYS A 11 -5.68 -14.39 -16.62
C LYS A 11 -4.19 -14.58 -16.88
N ILE A 12 -3.49 -15.11 -15.88
CA ILE A 12 -2.11 -15.56 -16.05
C ILE A 12 -2.12 -16.85 -16.87
N GLN A 13 -1.25 -16.97 -17.86
CA GLN A 13 -0.87 -18.30 -18.34
C GLN A 13 -0.21 -19.00 -17.15
N GLN A 14 -0.87 -20.02 -16.59
CA GLN A 14 -0.59 -20.61 -15.28
C GLN A 14 0.88 -21.02 -15.05
N ASN A 15 1.70 -21.18 -16.10
CA ASN A 15 3.12 -21.51 -16.03
C ASN A 15 4.08 -20.32 -15.80
N GLN A 16 3.59 -19.08 -15.66
CA GLN A 16 4.46 -17.89 -15.50
C GLN A 16 4.18 -17.04 -14.25
N TYR A 17 3.20 -17.41 -13.42
CA TYR A 17 2.91 -16.68 -12.18
C TYR A 17 4.00 -16.91 -11.14
N ILE A 18 4.49 -15.84 -10.53
CA ILE A 18 5.35 -15.91 -9.34
C ILE A 18 4.53 -15.48 -8.12
N PRO A 19 4.20 -16.41 -7.19
CA PRO A 19 3.50 -16.05 -5.96
C PRO A 19 4.25 -14.97 -5.18
N CYS A 20 3.50 -14.03 -4.59
CA CYS A 20 4.08 -13.05 -3.69
C CYS A 20 4.80 -13.75 -2.52
N GLN A 21 6.05 -13.39 -2.27
CA GLN A 21 6.86 -13.91 -1.17
C GLN A 21 7.22 -12.77 -0.24
N LEU A 22 6.77 -12.88 1.02
CA LEU A 22 7.13 -11.92 2.06
C LEU A 22 8.63 -12.01 2.41
N PRO A 23 9.21 -10.96 3.02
CA PRO A 23 10.55 -11.01 3.60
C PRO A 23 10.75 -12.24 4.49
N GLN A 24 11.91 -12.88 4.37
CA GLN A 24 12.22 -14.14 5.07
C GLN A 24 13.73 -14.35 5.15
N GLY A 25 14.21 -14.89 6.29
CA GLY A 25 15.64 -15.19 6.50
C GLY A 25 16.51 -13.94 6.39
N ASN A 26 17.47 -13.94 5.46
CA ASN A 26 18.32 -12.77 5.21
C ASN A 26 17.73 -11.79 4.18
N ARG A 27 16.52 -12.05 3.67
CA ARG A 27 15.86 -11.19 2.67
C ARG A 27 14.91 -10.22 3.36
N ASN A 28 15.18 -8.93 3.19
CA ASN A 28 14.42 -7.82 3.79
C ASN A 28 13.38 -7.19 2.84
N TYR A 29 13.14 -7.77 1.67
CA TYR A 29 12.20 -7.26 0.67
C TYR A 29 11.21 -8.33 0.18
N THR A 30 10.04 -7.87 -0.28
CA THR A 30 8.98 -8.70 -0.88
C THR A 30 9.30 -9.00 -2.33
N ILE A 31 9.06 -10.23 -2.78
CA ILE A 31 9.06 -10.61 -4.20
C ILE A 31 7.62 -10.64 -4.69
N VAL A 32 7.34 -9.98 -5.81
CA VAL A 32 6.03 -9.99 -6.47
C VAL A 32 6.19 -10.33 -7.95
N ASP A 33 5.16 -10.87 -8.57
CA ASP A 33 5.14 -11.08 -10.01
C ASP A 33 5.12 -9.74 -10.76
N LYS A 34 6.24 -9.43 -11.43
CA LYS A 34 6.38 -8.21 -12.22
C LYS A 34 5.33 -8.11 -13.33
N ASN A 35 4.99 -9.21 -14.01
CA ASN A 35 4.00 -9.18 -15.09
C ASN A 35 2.62 -8.79 -14.55
N LYS A 36 2.29 -9.25 -13.34
CA LYS A 36 1.06 -8.86 -12.65
C LYS A 36 1.04 -7.37 -12.30
N VAL A 37 2.14 -6.86 -11.76
CA VAL A 37 2.29 -5.44 -11.44
C VAL A 37 2.16 -4.59 -12.72
N ASP A 38 2.94 -4.90 -13.74
CA ASP A 38 2.97 -4.18 -15.01
C ASP A 38 1.58 -4.23 -15.70
N HIS A 39 0.85 -5.35 -15.58
CA HIS A 39 -0.53 -5.45 -16.06
C HIS A 39 -1.45 -4.42 -15.37
N PHE A 40 -1.51 -4.39 -14.04
CA PHE A 40 -2.40 -3.45 -13.34
C PHE A 40 -1.98 -1.99 -13.55
N VAL A 41 -0.67 -1.70 -13.60
CA VAL A 41 -0.16 -0.37 -13.93
C VAL A 41 -0.61 0.06 -15.33
N SER A 42 -0.57 -0.83 -16.33
CA SER A 42 -1.02 -0.53 -17.69
C SER A 42 -2.51 -0.19 -17.80
N GLN A 43 -3.34 -0.74 -16.90
CA GLN A 43 -4.78 -0.46 -16.84
C GLN A 43 -5.12 0.86 -16.13
N LYS A 44 -4.14 1.47 -15.44
CA LYS A 44 -4.28 2.74 -14.70
C LYS A 44 -5.52 2.75 -13.80
N GLU A 45 -6.34 3.80 -13.85
CA GLU A 45 -7.51 3.99 -12.98
C GLU A 45 -8.57 2.87 -13.13
N ALA A 46 -8.62 2.19 -14.28
CA ALA A 46 -9.57 1.11 -14.52
C ALA A 46 -9.32 -0.13 -13.63
N ALA A 47 -8.11 -0.29 -13.12
CA ALA A 47 -7.76 -1.38 -12.19
C ALA A 47 -8.24 -1.14 -10.76
N LEU A 48 -8.49 0.12 -10.36
CA LEU A 48 -8.73 0.47 -8.96
C LEU A 48 -9.94 -0.23 -8.34
N PRO A 49 -11.09 -0.40 -9.03
CA PRO A 49 -12.23 -1.13 -8.44
C PRO A 49 -11.90 -2.59 -8.12
N TYR A 50 -11.12 -3.26 -8.97
CA TYR A 50 -10.70 -4.64 -8.74
C TYR A 50 -9.73 -4.76 -7.56
N LEU A 51 -8.72 -3.88 -7.49
CA LEU A 51 -7.78 -3.86 -6.36
C LEU A 51 -8.50 -3.51 -5.04
N THR A 52 -9.47 -2.61 -5.11
CA THR A 52 -10.34 -2.26 -3.97
C THR A 52 -11.12 -3.48 -3.51
N ASP A 53 -11.72 -4.25 -4.42
CA ASP A 53 -12.47 -5.46 -4.09
C ASP A 53 -11.61 -6.50 -3.38
N ILE A 54 -10.38 -6.75 -3.86
CA ILE A 54 -9.41 -7.63 -3.17
C ILE A 54 -9.13 -7.12 -1.76
N LEU A 55 -8.87 -5.81 -1.61
CA LEU A 55 -8.59 -5.19 -0.32
C LEU A 55 -9.82 -5.08 0.59
N ILE A 56 -11.05 -5.27 0.12
CA ILE A 56 -12.23 -5.37 0.99
C ILE A 56 -12.33 -6.78 1.56
N HIS A 57 -12.15 -7.80 0.71
CA HIS A 57 -12.53 -9.17 1.05
C HIS A 57 -11.37 -10.04 1.56
N SER A 58 -10.11 -9.70 1.26
CA SER A 58 -8.97 -10.54 1.63
C SER A 58 -8.59 -10.40 3.10
N ASN A 59 -8.38 -11.51 3.80
CA ASN A 59 -7.72 -11.54 5.12
C ASN A 59 -6.33 -12.22 5.07
N ASN A 60 -5.85 -12.54 3.86
CA ASN A 60 -4.56 -13.19 3.66
C ASN A 60 -3.45 -12.13 3.53
N GLU A 61 -2.47 -12.14 4.43
CA GLU A 61 -1.39 -11.13 4.46
C GLU A 61 -0.66 -11.04 3.11
N THR A 62 -0.28 -12.17 2.52
CA THR A 62 0.43 -12.22 1.24
C THR A 62 -0.37 -11.56 0.11
N GLN A 63 -1.67 -11.83 0.03
CA GLN A 63 -2.54 -11.22 -0.98
C GLN A 63 -2.74 -9.71 -0.73
N ILE A 64 -2.89 -9.31 0.52
CA ILE A 64 -2.99 -7.89 0.90
C ILE A 64 -1.70 -7.16 0.50
N VAL A 65 -0.53 -7.70 0.88
CA VAL A 65 0.78 -7.11 0.59
C VAL A 65 1.04 -7.02 -0.91
N GLU A 66 0.73 -8.06 -1.68
CA GLU A 66 0.83 -8.02 -3.15
C GLU A 66 -0.04 -6.91 -3.74
N THR A 67 -1.27 -6.76 -3.22
CA THR A 67 -2.21 -5.74 -3.70
C THR A 67 -1.75 -4.32 -3.33
N LEU A 68 -1.27 -4.12 -2.10
CA LEU A 68 -0.70 -2.83 -1.66
C LEU A 68 0.60 -2.49 -2.41
N HIS A 69 1.39 -3.49 -2.79
CA HIS A 69 2.56 -3.31 -3.65
C HIS A 69 2.13 -2.78 -5.02
N ILE A 70 1.14 -3.41 -5.65
CA ILE A 70 0.58 -2.96 -6.94
C ILE A 70 0.09 -1.52 -6.84
N VAL A 71 -0.68 -1.17 -5.80
CA VAL A 71 -1.17 0.20 -5.57
C VAL A 71 -0.02 1.20 -5.41
N ASN A 72 1.06 0.83 -4.71
CA ASN A 72 2.27 1.66 -4.63
C ASN A 72 2.91 1.88 -6.00
N SER A 73 3.07 0.83 -6.80
CA SER A 73 3.62 0.94 -8.16
C SER A 73 2.75 1.80 -9.05
N MET A 74 1.43 1.75 -8.89
CA MET A 74 0.51 2.62 -9.63
C MET A 74 0.67 4.10 -9.24
N LEU A 75 0.88 4.41 -7.95
CA LEU A 75 1.21 5.77 -7.49
C LEU A 75 2.53 6.25 -8.09
N ASP A 76 3.56 5.40 -8.11
CA ASP A 76 4.87 5.72 -8.67
C ASP A 76 4.80 5.98 -10.18
N ASN A 77 3.82 5.39 -10.87
CA ASN A 77 3.51 5.62 -12.29
C ASN A 77 2.47 6.73 -12.52
N GLY A 78 2.12 7.50 -11.49
CA GLY A 78 1.28 8.69 -11.61
C GLY A 78 -0.21 8.42 -11.82
N VAL A 79 -0.69 7.20 -11.56
CA VAL A 79 -2.13 6.88 -11.61
C VAL A 79 -2.89 7.72 -10.58
N LYS A 80 -4.01 8.30 -10.99
CA LYS A 80 -4.82 9.21 -10.17
C LYS A 80 -5.96 8.48 -9.46
N GLY A 81 -6.60 9.13 -8.49
CA GLY A 81 -7.78 8.57 -7.82
C GLY A 81 -7.48 7.55 -6.72
N ILE A 82 -6.22 7.18 -6.50
CA ILE A 82 -5.81 6.25 -5.45
C ILE A 82 -6.08 6.83 -4.05
N GLU A 83 -6.09 8.16 -3.89
CA GLU A 83 -6.50 8.82 -2.65
C GLU A 83 -7.93 8.45 -2.23
N LYS A 84 -8.82 8.14 -3.19
CA LYS A 84 -10.20 7.72 -2.93
C LYS A 84 -10.30 6.30 -2.38
N MET A 85 -9.21 5.52 -2.42
CA MET A 85 -9.15 4.18 -1.82
C MET A 85 -8.97 4.23 -0.30
N TYR A 86 -8.75 5.42 0.29
CA TYR A 86 -8.55 5.56 1.74
C TYR A 86 -9.58 4.83 2.60
N PRO A 87 -10.90 4.87 2.34
CA PRO A 87 -11.88 4.14 3.15
C PRO A 87 -11.58 2.65 3.27
N VAL A 88 -11.13 2.00 2.19
CA VAL A 88 -10.78 0.58 2.20
C VAL A 88 -9.40 0.35 2.81
N LEU A 89 -8.42 1.20 2.50
CA LEU A 89 -7.08 1.14 3.10
C LEU A 89 -7.13 1.30 4.63
N SER A 90 -8.07 2.11 5.14
CA SER A 90 -8.21 2.43 6.56
C SER A 90 -8.52 1.20 7.43
N ARG A 91 -9.05 0.11 6.86
CA ARG A 91 -9.27 -1.15 7.60
C ARG A 91 -7.96 -1.71 8.16
N PHE A 92 -6.84 -1.40 7.52
CA PHE A 92 -5.52 -1.90 7.88
C PHE A 92 -4.78 -0.98 8.86
N ASN A 93 -5.38 0.15 9.27
CA ASN A 93 -4.75 1.12 10.19
C ASN A 93 -4.37 0.55 11.56
N ASN A 94 -4.98 -0.57 11.95
CA ASN A 94 -4.72 -1.25 13.22
C ASN A 94 -3.89 -2.53 13.07
N THR A 95 -3.32 -2.77 11.88
CA THR A 95 -2.54 -3.99 11.64
C THR A 95 -1.27 -4.03 12.48
N THR A 96 -0.89 -5.23 12.91
CA THR A 96 0.42 -5.52 13.51
C THR A 96 1.43 -6.04 12.48
N SER A 97 1.00 -6.34 11.25
CA SER A 97 1.90 -6.85 10.22
C SER A 97 2.90 -5.77 9.80
N PRO A 98 4.22 -5.99 9.95
CA PRO A 98 5.23 -5.04 9.49
C PRO A 98 5.16 -4.87 7.96
N ASN A 99 4.83 -5.94 7.22
CA ASN A 99 4.71 -5.90 5.76
C ASN A 99 3.58 -4.97 5.31
N ILE A 100 2.39 -5.11 5.92
CA ILE A 100 1.24 -4.27 5.60
C ILE A 100 1.53 -2.83 6.01
N GLN A 101 2.09 -2.60 7.20
CA GLN A 101 2.43 -1.25 7.68
C GLN A 101 3.35 -0.50 6.72
N THR A 102 4.42 -1.13 6.23
CA THR A 102 5.37 -0.49 5.31
C THR A 102 4.71 -0.06 4.00
N TYR A 103 3.98 -0.95 3.34
CA TYR A 103 3.33 -0.57 2.08
C TYR A 103 2.21 0.44 2.27
N LEU A 104 1.45 0.33 3.37
CA LEU A 104 0.39 1.27 3.71
C LEU A 104 0.96 2.66 4.01
N ALA A 105 2.08 2.74 4.74
CA ALA A 105 2.78 3.98 5.00
C ALA A 105 3.28 4.64 3.70
N GLY A 106 3.83 3.85 2.78
CA GLY A 106 4.23 4.35 1.45
C GLY A 106 3.06 4.93 0.65
N ILE A 107 1.89 4.28 0.68
CA ILE A 107 0.67 4.81 0.03
C ILE A 107 0.22 6.11 0.70
N TYR A 108 0.18 6.15 2.03
CA TYR A 108 -0.20 7.36 2.78
C TYR A 108 0.76 8.51 2.55
N ARG A 109 2.06 8.24 2.46
CA ARG A 109 3.09 9.22 2.12
C ARG A 109 2.88 9.83 0.73
N LYS A 110 2.51 9.03 -0.27
CA LYS A 110 2.34 9.49 -1.66
C LYS A 110 1.00 10.17 -1.91
N THR A 111 -0.06 9.72 -1.23
CA THR A 111 -1.41 10.26 -1.40
C THR A 111 -1.70 11.49 -0.56
N GLN A 112 -0.99 11.67 0.57
CA GLN A 112 -1.17 12.82 1.47
C GLN A 112 -2.62 13.03 1.95
N VAL A 113 -3.42 11.96 2.05
CA VAL A 113 -4.79 12.02 2.60
C VAL A 113 -4.71 12.46 4.07
N PRO A 114 -5.31 13.58 4.48
CA PRO A 114 -5.16 14.12 5.83
C PRO A 114 -5.49 13.14 6.96
N ASP A 115 -6.53 12.33 6.76
CA ASP A 115 -7.00 11.35 7.73
C ASP A 115 -6.00 10.21 7.99
N ALA A 116 -5.04 10.00 7.09
CA ALA A 116 -4.00 8.97 7.22
C ALA A 116 -2.86 9.36 8.17
N PHE A 117 -2.73 10.64 8.54
CA PHE A 117 -1.68 11.10 9.45
C PHE A 117 -1.79 10.47 10.85
N GLY A 118 -2.98 10.47 11.44
CA GLY A 118 -3.23 9.85 12.76
C GLY A 118 -2.88 8.35 12.79
N PRO A 119 -3.32 7.55 11.81
CA PRO A 119 -2.91 6.16 11.64
C PRO A 119 -1.39 5.94 11.58
N LEU A 120 -0.63 6.79 10.86
CA LEU A 120 0.83 6.67 10.82
C LEU A 120 1.46 6.83 12.21
N ILE A 121 1.02 7.85 12.96
CA ILE A 121 1.48 8.07 14.34
C ILE A 121 1.12 6.87 15.21
N LYS A 122 -0.09 6.32 15.06
CA LYS A 122 -0.53 5.14 15.79
C LYS A 122 0.35 3.92 15.51
N MET A 123 0.70 3.66 14.24
CA MET A 123 1.59 2.55 13.88
C MET A 123 2.96 2.70 14.55
N LEU A 124 3.54 3.90 14.52
CA LEU A 124 4.84 4.18 15.16
C LEU A 124 4.79 3.95 16.67
N ILE A 125 3.73 4.43 17.36
CA ILE A 125 3.54 4.22 18.80
C ILE A 125 3.37 2.73 19.10
N GLN A 126 2.55 2.03 18.32
CA GLN A 126 2.31 0.61 18.48
C GLN A 126 3.61 -0.20 18.36
N ASN A 127 4.44 0.10 17.37
CA ASN A 127 5.73 -0.55 17.16
C ASN A 127 6.74 -0.20 18.28
N SER A 128 6.63 0.99 18.86
CA SER A 128 7.48 1.40 20.01
C SER A 128 7.12 0.66 21.30
N ILE A 129 5.82 0.43 21.54
CA ILE A 129 5.33 -0.32 22.71
C ILE A 129 5.55 -1.83 22.52
N ARG A 130 5.38 -2.33 21.28
CA ARG A 130 5.52 -3.73 20.91
C ARG A 130 6.35 -3.84 19.64
N PRO A 131 7.69 -3.90 19.78
CA PRO A 131 8.59 -4.08 18.64
C PRO A 131 8.20 -5.31 17.84
N GLN A 132 8.01 -5.13 16.53
CA GLN A 132 7.67 -6.22 15.63
C GLN A 132 8.96 -6.95 15.22
N THR A 133 8.98 -8.28 15.33
CA THR A 133 10.06 -9.09 14.75
C THR A 133 9.86 -9.18 13.25
N SER A 134 10.77 -8.61 12.48
CA SER A 134 10.72 -8.53 11.02
C SER A 134 12.13 -8.60 10.44
N ASN A 135 12.24 -8.93 9.16
CA ASN A 135 13.51 -8.91 8.41
C ASN A 135 13.95 -7.49 8.01
N PHE A 136 13.13 -6.47 8.34
CA PHE A 136 13.36 -5.04 8.09
C PHE A 136 12.67 -4.20 9.18
N ASP A 137 13.03 -2.93 9.34
CA ASP A 137 12.34 -2.02 10.26
C ASP A 137 11.19 -1.27 9.54
N PRO A 138 9.90 -1.55 9.86
CA PRO A 138 8.78 -0.83 9.26
C PRO A 138 8.75 0.66 9.65
N ASN A 139 9.41 1.04 10.76
CA ASN A 139 9.40 2.41 11.26
C ASN A 139 10.16 3.38 10.35
N GLU A 140 11.07 2.90 9.50
CA GLU A 140 11.76 3.73 8.52
C GLU A 140 10.75 4.36 7.53
N GLU A 141 9.86 3.55 6.94
CA GLU A 141 8.85 4.07 6.00
C GLU A 141 7.74 4.83 6.74
N ILE A 142 7.30 4.37 7.91
CA ILE A 142 6.29 5.08 8.72
C ILE A 142 6.81 6.47 9.12
N GLY A 143 8.04 6.55 9.63
CA GLY A 143 8.68 7.81 10.01
C GLY A 143 8.88 8.73 8.81
N GLY A 144 9.36 8.18 7.68
CA GLY A 144 9.49 8.91 6.42
C GLY A 144 8.16 9.48 5.92
N ALA A 145 7.07 8.72 6.06
CA ALA A 145 5.72 9.17 5.75
C ALA A 145 5.30 10.34 6.65
N ILE A 146 5.43 10.20 7.98
CA ILE A 146 5.12 11.26 8.95
C ILE A 146 5.88 12.56 8.63
N LEU A 147 7.19 12.44 8.40
CA LEU A 147 8.04 13.60 8.06
C LEU A 147 7.59 14.26 6.75
N SER A 148 7.11 13.48 5.78
CA SER A 148 6.58 14.03 4.52
C SER A 148 5.31 14.85 4.77
N TYR A 149 4.36 14.37 5.57
CA TYR A 149 3.16 15.13 5.97
C TYR A 149 3.51 16.44 6.67
N ILE A 150 4.50 16.40 7.57
CA ILE A 150 4.96 17.60 8.28
C ILE A 150 5.67 18.57 7.31
N SER A 151 6.56 18.06 6.46
CA SER A 151 7.31 18.89 5.51
C SER A 151 6.38 19.61 4.52
N ASP A 152 5.37 18.93 3.99
CA ASP A 152 4.44 19.50 3.03
C ASP A 152 3.57 20.61 3.66
N ARG A 153 3.30 20.55 4.98
CA ARG A 153 2.66 21.67 5.70
C ARG A 153 3.54 22.92 5.72
N PHE A 154 4.86 22.77 5.85
CA PHE A 154 5.78 23.91 5.93
C PHE A 154 6.14 24.48 4.56
N LYS A 155 6.25 23.65 3.51
CA LYS A 155 6.51 24.13 2.14
C LYS A 155 5.39 25.01 1.59
N ASN A 156 4.16 24.79 2.04
CA ASN A 156 2.98 25.52 1.57
C ASN A 156 2.68 26.80 2.38
N GLN A 157 3.59 27.24 3.27
CA GLN A 157 3.46 28.53 3.94
C GLN A 157 4.05 29.65 3.06
N PRO A 158 3.34 30.79 2.88
CA PRO A 158 3.93 31.94 2.22
C PRO A 158 5.17 32.38 3.01
N GLN A 159 6.29 32.58 2.31
CA GLN A 159 7.48 33.16 2.91
C GLN A 159 7.11 34.58 3.39
N LYS A 160 7.29 34.82 4.68
CA LYS A 160 7.08 36.13 5.29
C LYS A 160 8.19 37.10 4.91
#